data_AF-A0A7I7SCA8-F1
#
_entry.id   AF-A0A7I7SCA8-F1
#
_cell.length_a   1.000
_cell.length_b   1.000
_cell.length_c   1.000
_cell.angle_alpha   90.00
_cell.angle_beta   90.00
_cell.angle_gamma   90.00
#
_symmetry.space_group_name_H-M   'P 1'
#
loop_
_entity.id
_entity.type
_entity.pdbx_description
1 polymer ?
#
loop_
_entity_poly.entity_id
_entity_poly.type
_entity_poly.pdbx_seq_one_letter_code
_entity_poly.pdbx_strand_id
1 'polypeptide(L)' 'MISYEDALAEARRGGSAHADDAGQIAGLCESAVQAVCGAVSPKLVYEGAMKKGLSAKEFGRLLGCDPRAVEALQWL' A
#
# COMPACT_ATOMS: atom_id res chain seq x y z
N MET A 1 -1.59 9.82 -10.82
CA MET A 1 -1.63 8.96 -9.61
C MET A 1 -2.93 9.28 -8.90
N ILE A 2 -3.78 8.28 -8.64
CA ILE A 2 -4.99 8.43 -7.81
C ILE A 2 -4.55 8.74 -6.37
N SER A 3 -5.37 9.47 -5.60
CA SER A 3 -5.03 9.77 -4.20
C SER A 3 -5.16 8.53 -3.32
N TYR A 4 -4.47 8.52 -2.18
CA TYR A 4 -4.61 7.43 -1.19
C TYR A 4 -6.07 7.26 -0.77
N GLU A 5 -6.76 8.37 -0.49
CA GLU A 5 -8.13 8.38 -0.02
C GLU A 5 -9.10 7.84 -1.08
N ASP A 6 -8.92 8.19 -2.35
CA ASP A 6 -9.75 7.71 -3.45
C ASP A 6 -9.49 6.21 -3.72
N ALA A 7 -8.22 5.79 -3.75
CA ALA A 7 -7.85 4.39 -3.93
C ALA A 7 -8.39 3.51 -2.80
N LEU A 8 -8.32 3.99 -1.55
CA LEU A 8 -8.88 3.30 -0.40
C LEU A 8 -10.42 3.24 -0.47
N ALA A 9 -11.08 4.30 -0.93
CA ALA A 9 -12.52 4.30 -1.12
C ALA A 9 -12.96 3.30 -2.18
N GLU A 10 -12.20 3.14 -3.27
CA GLU A 10 -12.44 2.10 -4.28
C GLU A 10 -12.26 0.70 -3.72
N ALA A 11 -11.15 0.47 -3.00
CA ALA A 11 -10.87 -0.81 -2.35
C ALA A 11 -11.96 -1.22 -1.35
N ARG A 12 -12.50 -0.26 -0.58
CA ARG A 12 -13.60 -0.50 0.36
C ARG A 12 -14.92 -0.81 -0.33
N ARG A 13 -15.15 -0.27 -1.53
CA ARG A 13 -16.41 -0.44 -2.27
C ARG A 13 -16.50 -1.79 -2.96
N GLY A 14 -15.42 -2.22 -3.61
CA GLY A 14 -15.36 -3.48 -4.37
C GLY A 14 -14.77 -4.66 -3.60
N GLY A 15 -14.09 -4.39 -2.47
CA GLY A 15 -13.21 -5.36 -1.82
C GLY A 15 -11.87 -5.48 -2.55
N SER A 16 -10.81 -5.84 -1.82
CA SER A 16 -9.44 -5.90 -2.36
C SER A 16 -9.30 -6.85 -3.56
N ALA A 17 -10.11 -7.91 -3.64
CA ALA A 17 -10.07 -8.87 -4.77
C ALA A 17 -10.52 -8.27 -6.11
N HIS A 18 -11.26 -7.16 -6.09
CA HIS A 18 -11.77 -6.48 -7.28
C HIS A 18 -11.16 -5.09 -7.49
N ALA A 19 -10.27 -4.67 -6.59
CA ALA A 19 -9.54 -3.42 -6.72
C ALA A 19 -8.35 -3.58 -7.68
N ASP A 20 -7.97 -2.49 -8.34
CA ASP A 20 -6.73 -2.41 -9.10
C ASP A 20 -5.51 -2.38 -8.15
N ASP A 21 -4.30 -2.30 -8.70
CA ASP A 21 -3.08 -2.27 -7.91
C ASP A 21 -3.09 -1.14 -6.87
N ALA A 22 -3.57 0.05 -7.25
CA ALA A 22 -3.65 1.20 -6.36
C ALA A 22 -4.60 0.93 -5.19
N GLY A 23 -5.81 0.43 -5.44
CA GLY A 23 -6.76 0.12 -4.37
C GLY A 23 -6.29 -1.02 -3.48
N GLN A 24 -5.67 -2.07 -4.04
CA GLN A 24 -5.09 -3.16 -3.25
C GLN A 24 -3.97 -2.68 -2.33
N ILE A 25 -3.04 -1.87 -2.84
CA ILE A 25 -1.94 -1.31 -2.05
C ILE A 25 -2.50 -0.37 -0.96
N ALA A 26 -3.47 0.48 -1.28
CA ALA A 26 -4.09 1.37 -0.30
C ALA A 26 -4.76 0.57 0.84
N GLY A 27 -5.48 -0.51 0.50
CA GLY A 27 -6.09 -1.40 1.50
C GLY A 27 -5.07 -2.13 2.38
N LEU A 28 -3.93 -2.57 1.80
CA LEU A 28 -2.83 -3.15 2.57
C LEU A 28 -2.16 -2.12 3.48
N CYS A 29 -1.99 -0.88 3.02
CA CYS A 29 -1.44 0.22 3.80
C CYS A 29 -2.32 0.56 5.01
N GLU A 30 -3.65 0.58 4.83
CA GLU A 30 -4.61 0.83 5.91
C GLU A 30 -4.64 -0.28 6.98
N SER A 31 -4.30 -1.53 6.60
CA SER A 31 -4.48 -2.71 7.46
C SER A 31 -3.17 -3.39 7.85
N ALA A 32 -2.61 -4.19 6.96
CA ALA A 32 -1.49 -5.08 7.24
C ALA A 32 -0.17 -4.32 7.49
N VAL A 33 0.05 -3.20 6.81
CA VAL A 33 1.32 -2.45 6.90
C VAL A 33 1.58 -1.96 8.31
N GLN A 34 0.57 -1.47 9.04
CA GLN A 34 0.75 -1.01 10.41
C GLN A 34 1.14 -2.16 11.35
N ALA A 35 0.53 -3.33 11.17
CA ALA A 35 0.82 -4.51 11.99
C ALA A 35 2.23 -5.08 11.73
N VAL A 36 2.70 -5.01 10.48
CA VAL A 36 3.98 -5.61 10.05
C VAL A 36 5.16 -4.64 10.18
N CYS A 37 4.96 -3.36 9.83
CA CYS A 37 6.02 -2.35 9.76
C CYS A 37 6.03 -1.41 10.98
N GLY A 38 5.03 -1.48 11.87
CA GLY A 38 4.95 -0.64 13.05
C GLY A 38 4.51 0.80 12.74
N ALA A 39 5.20 1.78 13.34
CA ALA A 39 4.85 3.19 13.24
C ALA A 39 5.27 3.79 11.89
N VAL A 40 4.43 3.58 10.87
CA VAL A 40 4.57 4.20 9.54
C VAL A 40 3.30 4.96 9.18
N SER A 41 3.42 5.94 8.27
CA SER A 41 2.25 6.60 7.68
C SER A 41 1.72 5.77 6.50
N PRO A 42 0.49 5.20 6.56
CA PRO A 42 -0.09 4.43 5.46
C PRO A 42 -0.13 5.22 4.15
N LYS A 43 -0.47 6.50 4.23
CA LYS A 43 -0.54 7.40 3.08
C LYS A 43 0.82 7.58 2.41
N LEU A 44 1.87 7.83 3.19
CA LEU A 44 3.22 8.03 2.63
C LEU A 44 3.79 6.72 2.06
N VAL A 45 3.53 5.58 2.71
CA VAL A 45 3.93 4.27 2.17
C VAL A 45 3.23 3.99 0.84
N TYR A 46 1.94 4.27 0.74
CA TYR A 46 1.18 4.17 -0.52
C TYR A 46 1.76 5.09 -1.60
N GLU A 47 1.99 6.37 -1.29
CA GLU A 47 2.53 7.34 -2.24
C GLU A 47 3.93 6.92 -2.74
N GLY A 48 4.79 6.45 -1.83
CA GLY A 48 6.11 5.91 -2.18
C GLY A 48 6.04 4.65 -3.04
N ALA A 49 5.10 3.74 -2.74
CA ALA A 49 4.86 2.54 -3.55
C ALA A 49 4.42 2.91 -4.97
N MET A 50 3.49 3.85 -5.09
CA MET A 50 3.00 4.32 -6.39
C MET A 50 4.06 5.08 -7.17
N LYS A 51 4.88 5.90 -6.49
CA LYS A 51 6.02 6.60 -7.10
C LYS A 51 7.06 5.63 -7.64
N LYS A 52 7.27 4.49 -6.98
CA LYS A 52 8.12 3.39 -7.48
C LYS A 52 7.48 2.57 -8.60
N GLY A 53 6.19 2.75 -8.88
CA GLY A 53 5.46 1.98 -9.87
C GLY A 53 5.25 0.51 -9.48
N LEU A 54 5.13 0.22 -8.18
CA LEU A 54 4.91 -1.14 -7.71
C LEU A 54 3.51 -1.64 -8.06
N SER A 55 3.41 -2.89 -8.49
CA SER A 55 2.14 -3.63 -8.52
C SER A 55 1.76 -4.12 -7.11
N ALA A 56 0.49 -4.46 -6.88
CA ALA A 56 0.04 -5.00 -5.61
C ALA A 56 0.72 -6.32 -5.25
N LYS A 57 1.04 -7.14 -6.25
CA LYS A 57 1.78 -8.40 -6.07
C LYS A 57 3.21 -8.15 -5.57
N GLU A 58 3.91 -7.18 -6.16
CA GLU A 58 5.27 -6.82 -5.73
C GLU A 58 5.26 -6.20 -4.34
N PHE A 59 4.30 -5.32 -4.06
CA PHE A 59 4.11 -4.73 -2.75
C PHE A 59 3.81 -5.79 -1.67
N GLY A 60 2.88 -6.71 -1.94
CA GLY A 60 2.57 -7.80 -1.02
C GLY A 60 3.75 -8.75 -0.79
N ARG A 61 4.56 -9.02 -1.83
CA ARG A 61 5.80 -9.78 -1.68
C ARG A 61 6.82 -9.04 -0.82
N LEU A 62 7.00 -7.73 -1.02
CA LEU A 62 7.88 -6.92 -0.17
C LEU A 62 7.41 -6.93 1.28
N LEU A 63 6.11 -6.77 1.51
CA LEU A 63 5.54 -6.80 2.86
C LEU A 63 5.80 -8.14 3.57
N GLY A 64 5.76 -9.26 2.86
CA GLY A 64 6.02 -10.59 3.43
C GLY A 64 7.49 -10.97 3.58
N CYS A 65 8.37 -10.44 2.73
CA CYS A 65 9.80 -10.84 2.70
C CYS A 65 10.74 -9.80 3.27
N ASP A 66 10.41 -8.51 3.16
CA ASP A 66 11.24 -7.38 3.59
C ASP A 66 10.37 -6.19 4.06
N PRO A 67 9.80 -6.26 5.28
CA PRO A 67 9.04 -5.16 5.89
C PRO A 67 9.80 -3.84 5.97
N ARG A 68 11.14 -3.88 6.08
CA ARG A 68 11.97 -2.67 6.14
C ARG A 68 11.98 -1.94 4.81
N ALA A 69 11.95 -2.66 3.70
CA ALA A 69 11.81 -2.05 2.38
C ALA A 69 10.45 -1.36 2.20
N VAL A 70 9.38 -1.88 2.82
CA VAL A 70 8.05 -1.23 2.82
C VAL A 70 8.05 0.01 3.71
N GLU A 71 8.62 -0.08 4.92
CA GLU A 71 8.82 1.08 5.82
C GLU A 71 9.56 2.22 5.10
N ALA A 72 10.59 1.90 4.32
CA ALA A 72 11.40 2.87 3.61
C ALA A 72 10.62 3.66 2.53
N LEU A 73 9.49 3.13 2.04
CA LEU A 73 8.68 3.81 1.03
C LEU A 73 8.11 5.15 1.52
N GLN A 74 7.89 5.33 2.82
CA GLN A 74 7.34 6.58 3.36
C GLN A 74 8.28 7.79 3.20
N TRP A 75 9.54 7.55 2.81
CA TRP A 75 10.56 8.57 2.63
C TRP A 75 10.86 8.89 1.16
N LEU A 76 10.12 8.29 0.22
CA LEU A 76 10.31 8.47 -1.22
C LEU A 76 9.45 9.62 -1.76
#